data_AF-A0A2V7UPX3-F1
#
_entry.id   AF-A0A2V7UPX3-F1
#
_cell.length_a   1.000
_cell.length_b   1.000
_cell.length_c   1.000
_cell.angle_alpha   90.00
_cell.angle_beta   90.00
_cell.angle_gamma   90.00
#
_symmetry.space_group_name_H-M   'P 1'
#
loop_
_entity.id
_entity.type
_entity.pdbx_description
1 polymer ?
#
loop_
_entity_poly.entity_id
_entity_poly.type
_entity_poly.pdbx_seq_one_letter_code
_entity_poly.pdbx_strand_id
1 'polypeptide(L)'
;LTADNLGVRYLIPCYPFLMIFTGRLAPAVESARLWVKGILAVLVVWSAAEFALIWPDHLSYFNQITGIPARGSRWLDDSNLDWGQGLIELREYLRENPVPDFRFCYFGSGDPAYYGIRGKEITVGGLLSLPTPGTYILSAQCVARARSELERSYGEGSGNWLAKATPRTVVGHVFEIYEVR
;
A
#
# COMPACT_ATOMS: atom_id res chain seq x y z
N LEU A 1 -21.33 5.78 -0.42
CA LEU A 1 -20.67 6.08 -1.71
C LEU A 1 -20.30 4.74 -2.33
N THR A 2 -21.15 4.21 -3.21
CA THR A 2 -20.83 3.01 -3.98
C THR A 2 -19.90 3.43 -5.12
N ALA A 3 -18.74 2.78 -5.25
CA ALA A 3 -17.71 3.10 -6.23
C ALA A 3 -18.09 2.60 -7.64
N ASP A 4 -19.29 2.92 -8.10
CA ASP A 4 -19.90 2.34 -9.31
C ASP A 4 -19.32 2.93 -10.60
N ASN A 5 -18.48 3.97 -10.51
CA ASN A 5 -17.97 4.74 -11.66
C ASN A 5 -16.48 5.11 -11.54
N LEU A 6 -15.67 4.33 -10.84
CA LEU A 6 -14.24 4.60 -10.72
C LEU A 6 -13.41 3.46 -11.32
N GLY A 7 -12.66 3.80 -12.37
CA GLY A 7 -11.33 3.23 -12.55
C GLY A 7 -10.99 2.63 -13.91
N VAL A 8 -9.81 2.03 -13.90
CA VAL A 8 -9.12 1.38 -15.01
C VAL A 8 -9.90 0.24 -15.67
N ARG A 9 -10.96 -0.26 -15.03
CA ARG A 9 -11.78 -1.38 -15.53
C ARG A 9 -12.35 -1.16 -16.93
N TYR A 10 -12.70 0.09 -17.28
CA TYR A 10 -13.18 0.44 -18.61
C TYR A 10 -12.04 0.45 -19.66
N LEU A 11 -10.79 0.55 -19.22
CA LEU A 11 -9.59 0.48 -20.06
C LEU A 11 -9.05 -0.94 -20.20
N ILE A 12 -9.45 -1.88 -19.33
CA ILE A 12 -8.98 -3.28 -19.39
C ILE A 12 -9.19 -3.89 -20.79
N PRO A 13 -10.35 -3.73 -21.46
CA PRO A 13 -10.53 -4.26 -22.81
C PRO A 13 -9.60 -3.63 -23.86
N CYS A 14 -9.10 -2.42 -23.62
CA CYS A 14 -8.19 -1.71 -24.53
C CYS A 14 -6.74 -2.21 -24.42
N TYR A 15 -6.34 -2.77 -23.28
CA TYR A 15 -4.93 -3.14 -23.04
C TYR A 15 -4.36 -4.13 -24.06
N PRO A 16 -5.03 -5.23 -24.43
CA PRO A 16 -4.49 -6.15 -25.44
C PRO A 16 -4.25 -5.46 -26.79
N PHE A 17 -5.16 -4.58 -27.22
CA PHE A 17 -5.01 -3.85 -28.48
C PHE A 17 -3.87 -2.83 -28.42
N LEU A 18 -3.69 -2.15 -27.30
CA LEU A 18 -2.56 -1.25 -27.09
C LEU A 18 -1.23 -2.03 -27.10
N MET A 19 -1.16 -3.20 -26.46
CA MET A 19 0.02 -4.07 -26.48
C MET A 19 0.35 -4.57 -27.89
N ILE A 20 -0.67 -4.92 -28.69
CA ILE A 20 -0.46 -5.28 -30.11
C ILE A 20 0.01 -4.04 -30.90
N PHE A 21 -0.59 -2.88 -30.65
CA PHE A 21 -0.26 -1.63 -31.33
C PHE A 21 1.19 -1.19 -31.09
N THR A 22 1.73 -1.37 -29.89
CA THR A 22 3.15 -1.08 -29.61
C THR A 22 4.10 -1.97 -30.40
N GLY A 23 3.66 -3.13 -30.91
CA GLY A 23 4.42 -3.98 -31.82
C GLY A 23 4.88 -3.27 -33.10
N ARG A 24 4.22 -2.17 -33.51
CA ARG A 24 4.66 -1.32 -34.62
C ARG A 24 6.03 -0.66 -34.40
N LEU A 25 6.51 -0.63 -33.15
CA LEU A 25 7.83 -0.10 -32.82
C LEU A 25 8.97 -1.10 -33.14
N ALA A 26 8.67 -2.37 -33.42
CA ALA A 26 9.68 -3.40 -33.63
C ALA A 26 10.72 -3.07 -34.74
N PRO A 27 10.34 -2.56 -35.93
CA PRO A 27 11.33 -2.19 -36.95
C PRO A 27 12.24 -1.02 -36.53
N ALA A 28 11.70 -0.08 -35.74
CA ALA A 28 12.47 1.03 -35.19
C ALA A 28 13.50 0.53 -34.15
N VAL A 29 13.12 -0.46 -33.34
CA VAL A 29 14.03 -1.12 -32.39
C VAL A 29 15.09 -1.95 -33.13
N GLU A 30 14.72 -2.66 -34.19
CA GLU A 30 15.62 -3.49 -34.98
C GLU A 30 16.71 -2.65 -35.69
N SER A 31 16.33 -1.51 -36.26
CA SER A 31 17.23 -0.55 -36.90
C SER A 31 17.98 0.37 -35.93
N ALA A 32 17.69 0.29 -34.63
CA ALA A 32 18.33 1.12 -33.62
C ALA A 32 19.81 0.77 -33.40
N ARG A 33 20.58 1.77 -32.98
CA ARG A 33 22.00 1.61 -32.57
C ARG A 33 22.10 0.66 -31.37
N LEU A 34 23.22 -0.07 -31.27
CA LEU A 34 23.43 -1.07 -30.21
C LEU A 34 23.26 -0.49 -28.79
N TRP A 35 23.72 0.73 -28.54
CA TRP A 35 23.55 1.37 -27.22
C TRP A 35 22.08 1.64 -26.88
N VAL A 36 21.24 1.97 -27.86
CA VAL A 36 19.79 2.15 -27.66
C VAL A 36 19.14 0.81 -27.30
N LYS A 37 19.50 -0.27 -28.02
CA LYS A 37 19.05 -1.63 -27.70
C LYS A 37 19.47 -2.04 -26.29
N GLY A 38 20.70 -1.68 -25.88
CA GLY A 38 21.20 -1.88 -24.53
C GLY A 38 20.34 -1.18 -23.47
N ILE A 39 20.00 0.10 -23.69
CA ILE A 39 19.10 0.84 -22.79
C ILE A 39 17.72 0.18 -22.72
N LEU A 40 17.14 -0.20 -23.86
CA LEU A 40 15.83 -0.87 -23.89
C LEU A 40 15.86 -2.20 -23.13
N ALA A 41 16.91 -3.00 -23.30
CA ALA A 41 17.09 -4.25 -22.56
C ALA A 41 17.18 -3.99 -21.05
N VAL A 42 17.94 -2.98 -20.63
CA VAL A 42 18.02 -2.58 -19.21
C VAL A 42 16.66 -2.18 -18.67
N LEU A 43 15.87 -1.38 -19.41
CA LEU A 43 14.54 -0.97 -18.97
C LEU A 43 13.57 -2.14 -18.84
N VAL A 44 13.63 -3.11 -19.76
CA VAL A 44 12.81 -4.33 -19.68
C VAL A 44 13.19 -5.18 -18.47
N VAL A 45 14.50 -5.42 -18.27
CA VAL A 45 15.00 -6.17 -17.11
C VAL A 45 14.64 -5.47 -15.81
N TRP A 46 14.80 -4.14 -15.75
CA TRP A 46 14.39 -3.33 -14.61
C TRP A 46 12.91 -3.53 -14.32
N SER A 47 12.03 -3.35 -15.32
CA SER A 47 10.59 -3.51 -15.14
C SER A 47 10.20 -4.91 -14.66
N ALA A 48 10.87 -5.95 -15.15
CA ALA A 48 10.64 -7.32 -14.71
C ALA A 48 11.13 -7.54 -13.27
N ALA A 49 12.27 -6.94 -12.90
CA ALA A 49 12.79 -6.98 -11.54
C ALA A 49 11.85 -6.28 -10.56
N GLU A 50 11.34 -5.08 -10.88
CA GLU A 50 10.34 -4.38 -10.06
C GLU A 50 9.10 -5.24 -9.82
N PHE A 51 8.57 -5.84 -10.90
CA PHE A 51 7.41 -6.72 -10.81
C PHE A 51 7.70 -7.91 -9.87
N ALA A 52 8.84 -8.57 -10.02
CA ALA A 52 9.21 -9.70 -9.18
C ALA A 52 9.46 -9.30 -7.72
N LEU A 53 10.09 -8.15 -7.48
CA LEU A 53 10.45 -7.68 -6.13
C LEU A 53 9.25 -7.25 -5.31
N ILE A 54 8.19 -6.75 -5.94
CA ILE A 54 6.98 -6.34 -5.24
C ILE A 54 5.95 -7.45 -5.12
N TRP A 55 6.17 -8.62 -5.72
CA TRP A 55 5.25 -9.76 -5.59
C TRP A 55 5.07 -10.15 -4.10
N PRO A 56 3.84 -10.37 -3.60
CA PRO A 56 2.55 -10.37 -4.31
C PRO A 56 1.80 -9.00 -4.29
N ASP A 57 2.40 -7.97 -3.73
CA ASP A 57 1.78 -6.69 -3.34
C ASP A 57 1.76 -5.65 -4.47
N HIS A 58 1.47 -6.08 -5.71
CA HIS A 58 1.54 -5.20 -6.88
C HIS A 58 0.66 -3.95 -6.78
N LEU A 59 -0.46 -4.02 -6.05
CA LEU A 59 -1.32 -2.86 -5.87
C LEU A 59 -0.60 -1.75 -5.08
N SER A 60 0.23 -2.13 -4.11
CA SER A 60 1.03 -1.25 -3.26
C SER A 60 2.34 -0.80 -3.91
N TYR A 61 2.54 -1.05 -5.20
CA TYR A 61 3.78 -0.69 -5.89
C TYR A 61 3.90 0.83 -6.09
N PHE A 62 5.06 1.36 -5.70
CA PHE A 62 5.48 2.73 -5.94
C PHE A 62 6.91 2.71 -6.46
N ASN A 63 7.21 3.51 -7.49
CA ASN A 63 8.55 3.53 -8.09
C ASN A 63 9.60 4.16 -7.15
N GLN A 64 10.87 4.09 -7.56
CA GLN A 64 12.01 4.57 -6.77
C GLN A 64 11.97 6.07 -6.51
N ILE A 65 11.40 6.87 -7.43
CA ILE A 65 11.28 8.33 -7.27
C ILE A 65 10.38 8.66 -6.09
N THR A 66 9.30 7.89 -5.92
CA THR A 66 8.38 8.02 -4.77
C THR A 66 8.96 7.47 -3.46
N GLY A 67 10.15 6.84 -3.50
CA GLY A 67 10.88 6.43 -2.30
C GLY A 67 10.53 5.04 -1.76
N ILE A 68 10.16 4.10 -2.64
CA ILE A 68 9.87 2.66 -2.36
C ILE A 68 8.51 2.48 -1.62
N PRO A 69 7.76 1.37 -1.83
CA PRO A 69 6.41 1.12 -1.30
C PRO A 69 6.13 1.56 0.13
N ALA A 70 7.13 1.46 1.02
CA ALA A 70 7.04 1.88 2.42
C ALA A 70 6.63 3.36 2.64
N ARG A 71 6.74 4.22 1.62
CA ARG A 71 6.30 5.63 1.67
C ARG A 71 5.16 5.94 0.71
N GLY A 72 4.62 4.95 0.00
CA GLY A 72 3.59 5.12 -1.01
C GLY A 72 2.35 5.86 -0.50
N SER A 73 1.92 5.51 0.71
CA SER A 73 0.77 6.14 1.39
C SER A 73 0.93 7.63 1.69
N ARG A 74 2.14 8.19 1.59
CA ARG A 74 2.37 9.64 1.70
C ARG A 74 2.03 10.38 0.42
N TRP A 75 2.02 9.68 -0.71
CA TRP A 75 1.75 10.25 -2.03
C TRP A 75 0.29 10.04 -2.43
N LEU A 76 -0.22 8.82 -2.24
CA LEU A 76 -1.57 8.42 -2.59
C LEU A 76 -2.08 7.43 -1.53
N ASP A 77 -3.24 7.70 -0.93
CA ASP A 77 -3.78 6.92 0.20
C ASP A 77 -5.15 6.29 -0.07
N ASP A 78 -5.64 6.35 -1.31
CA ASP A 78 -6.97 5.85 -1.67
C ASP A 78 -6.91 4.42 -2.27
N SER A 79 -7.24 4.28 -3.54
CA SER A 79 -7.46 2.99 -4.22
C SER A 79 -6.18 2.22 -4.59
N ASN A 80 -5.01 2.69 -4.18
CA ASN A 80 -3.71 2.23 -4.69
C ASN A 80 -2.85 1.49 -3.66
N LEU A 81 -3.46 0.97 -2.58
CA LEU A 81 -2.72 0.28 -1.51
C LEU A 81 -3.38 -1.06 -1.19
N ASP A 82 -4.65 -1.05 -0.82
CA ASP A 82 -5.34 -2.29 -0.44
C ASP A 82 -6.83 -2.24 -0.71
N TRP A 83 -7.34 -3.32 -1.32
CA TRP A 83 -8.76 -3.59 -1.48
C TRP A 83 -9.21 -4.85 -0.72
N GLY A 84 -8.32 -5.46 0.07
CA GLY A 84 -8.60 -6.68 0.85
C GLY A 84 -7.57 -7.77 0.66
N GLN A 85 -6.67 -7.65 -0.32
CA GLN A 85 -5.61 -8.65 -0.51
C GLN A 85 -4.64 -8.69 0.68
N GLY A 86 -4.37 -7.54 1.31
CA GLY A 86 -3.49 -7.47 2.48
C GLY A 86 -4.03 -8.22 3.72
N LEU A 87 -5.35 -8.48 3.77
CA LEU A 87 -5.95 -9.26 4.87
C LEU A 87 -5.45 -10.71 4.89
N ILE A 88 -5.09 -11.27 3.72
CA ILE A 88 -4.54 -12.63 3.62
C ILE A 88 -3.18 -12.69 4.33
N GLU A 89 -2.30 -11.73 4.07
CA GLU A 89 -0.99 -11.67 4.69
C GLU A 89 -1.07 -11.31 6.17
N LEU A 90 -1.98 -10.41 6.55
CA LEU A 90 -2.23 -10.09 7.95
C LEU A 90 -2.73 -11.32 8.73
N ARG A 91 -3.58 -12.14 8.13
CA ARG A 91 -4.01 -13.41 8.72
C ARG A 91 -2.82 -14.32 8.99
N GLU A 92 -1.95 -14.55 7.99
CA GLU A 92 -0.78 -15.41 8.20
C GLU A 92 0.16 -14.85 9.26
N TYR A 93 0.40 -13.54 9.25
CA TYR A 93 1.19 -12.87 10.28
C TYR A 93 0.63 -13.11 11.68
N LEU A 94 -0.69 -12.96 11.88
CA LEU A 94 -1.34 -13.16 13.18
C LEU A 94 -1.37 -14.63 13.63
N ARG A 95 -1.29 -15.58 12.70
CA ARG A 95 -1.14 -17.01 13.04
C ARG A 95 0.26 -17.30 13.60
N GLU A 96 1.28 -16.68 13.03
CA GLU A 96 2.68 -16.84 13.47
C GLU A 96 2.99 -15.98 14.70
N ASN A 97 2.30 -14.85 14.85
CA ASN A 97 2.48 -13.89 15.93
C ASN A 97 1.13 -13.60 16.59
N PRO A 98 0.63 -14.50 17.46
CA PRO A 98 -0.67 -14.32 18.10
C PRO A 98 -0.73 -13.03 18.92
N VAL A 99 -1.65 -12.14 18.54
CA VAL A 99 -1.97 -10.93 19.29
C VAL A 99 -3.42 -11.04 19.76
N PRO A 100 -3.68 -11.40 21.03
CA PRO A 100 -5.05 -11.69 21.50
C PRO A 100 -5.91 -10.43 21.63
N ASP A 101 -5.30 -9.28 21.90
CA ASP A 101 -5.96 -7.99 22.03
C ASP A 101 -5.21 -6.93 21.22
N PHE A 102 -5.83 -6.46 20.14
CA PHE A 102 -5.32 -5.35 19.35
C PHE A 102 -6.44 -4.43 18.90
N ARG A 103 -6.09 -3.17 18.66
CA ARG A 103 -6.94 -2.20 17.99
C ARG A 103 -6.70 -2.24 16.50
N PHE A 104 -7.76 -2.15 15.73
CA PHE A 104 -7.71 -2.39 14.30
C PHE A 104 -8.39 -1.26 13.53
N CYS A 105 -7.62 -0.56 12.70
CA CYS A 105 -8.16 0.40 11.74
C CYS A 105 -7.92 -0.14 10.33
N TYR A 106 -9.01 -0.33 9.59
CA TYR A 106 -8.98 -0.90 8.26
C TYR A 106 -9.82 -0.07 7.30
N PHE A 107 -9.20 0.40 6.22
CA PHE A 107 -9.87 1.22 5.21
C PHE A 107 -10.45 0.42 4.03
N GLY A 108 -9.89 -0.76 3.72
CA GLY A 108 -10.29 -1.51 2.54
C GLY A 108 -11.71 -2.07 2.62
N SER A 109 -12.17 -2.69 1.53
CA SER A 109 -13.55 -3.16 1.37
C SER A 109 -13.74 -4.65 1.69
N GLY A 110 -12.67 -5.41 1.92
CA GLY A 110 -12.75 -6.82 2.33
C GLY A 110 -13.28 -6.96 3.76
N ASP A 111 -13.97 -8.06 4.06
CA ASP A 111 -14.41 -8.36 5.43
C ASP A 111 -13.25 -9.00 6.24
N PRO A 112 -12.68 -8.34 7.26
CA PRO A 112 -11.61 -8.90 8.08
C PRO A 112 -12.05 -10.14 8.86
N ALA A 113 -13.34 -10.20 9.26
CA ALA A 113 -13.86 -11.30 10.05
C ALA A 113 -13.89 -12.62 9.27
N TYR A 114 -14.08 -12.55 7.94
CA TYR A 114 -13.95 -13.70 7.03
C TYR A 114 -12.56 -14.37 7.13
N TYR A 115 -11.51 -13.57 7.36
CA TYR A 115 -10.14 -14.05 7.54
C TYR A 115 -9.78 -14.37 9.00
N GLY A 116 -10.75 -14.31 9.92
CA GLY A 116 -10.52 -14.55 11.35
C GLY A 116 -9.88 -13.39 12.11
N ILE A 117 -9.78 -12.21 11.49
CA ILE A 117 -9.18 -11.01 12.09
C ILE A 117 -10.27 -10.30 12.90
N ARG A 118 -10.16 -10.32 14.23
CA ARG A 118 -11.19 -9.81 15.16
C ARG A 118 -10.63 -8.80 16.16
N GLY A 119 -9.91 -7.80 15.65
CA GLY A 119 -9.44 -6.68 16.47
C GLY A 119 -10.59 -5.78 16.93
N LYS A 120 -10.35 -5.00 17.99
CA LYS A 120 -11.27 -3.94 18.43
C LYS A 120 -11.19 -2.80 17.43
N GLU A 121 -12.29 -2.52 16.73
CA GLU A 121 -12.33 -1.46 15.73
C GLU A 121 -11.91 -0.11 16.32
N ILE A 122 -11.06 0.61 15.60
CA ILE A 122 -10.72 2.00 15.88
C ILE A 122 -10.78 2.80 14.57
N THR A 123 -11.52 3.91 14.58
CA THR A 123 -11.61 4.80 13.43
C THR A 123 -10.40 5.74 13.36
N VAL A 124 -10.18 6.38 12.22
CA VAL A 124 -9.18 7.46 12.09
C VAL A 124 -9.40 8.54 13.16
N GLY A 125 -10.66 8.91 13.44
CA GLY A 125 -10.99 9.86 14.51
C GLY A 125 -10.52 9.39 15.90
N GLY A 126 -10.62 8.09 16.19
CA GLY A 126 -10.12 7.51 17.44
C GLY A 126 -8.58 7.54 17.57
N LEU A 127 -7.85 7.62 16.46
CA LEU A 127 -6.39 7.76 16.44
C LEU A 127 -5.94 9.20 16.72
N LEU A 128 -6.84 10.19 16.68
CA LEU A 128 -6.48 11.61 16.90
C LEU A 128 -6.29 11.96 18.38
N SER A 129 -6.78 11.12 19.28
CA SER A 129 -6.51 11.22 20.71
C SER A 129 -5.22 10.50 21.10
N LEU A 130 -4.67 10.85 22.27
CA LEU A 130 -3.52 10.13 22.83
C LEU A 130 -3.83 8.64 22.96
N PRO A 131 -2.94 7.76 22.46
CA PRO A 131 -3.19 6.33 22.41
C PRO A 131 -3.06 5.77 23.83
N THR A 132 -3.98 4.91 24.23
CA THR A 132 -3.77 4.08 25.42
C THR A 132 -2.86 2.89 25.07
N PRO A 133 -2.11 2.32 26.04
CA PRO A 133 -1.18 1.23 25.79
C PRO A 133 -1.82 0.02 25.08
N GLY A 134 -1.00 -0.70 24.32
CA GLY A 134 -1.39 -1.92 23.60
C GLY A 134 -0.97 -1.93 22.14
N THR A 135 -1.41 -2.97 21.43
CA THR A 135 -1.09 -3.18 20.02
C THR A 135 -2.11 -2.50 19.11
N TYR A 136 -1.63 -1.79 18.10
CA TYR A 136 -2.45 -1.18 17.06
C TYR A 136 -2.01 -1.75 15.71
N ILE A 137 -2.96 -2.31 14.96
CA ILE A 137 -2.75 -2.79 13.60
C ILE A 137 -3.55 -1.84 12.70
N LEU A 138 -2.84 -1.02 11.93
CA LEU A 138 -3.42 0.08 11.18
C LEU A 138 -3.12 -0.10 9.71
N SER A 139 -4.15 -0.05 8.85
CA SER A 139 -3.90 0.01 7.41
C SER A 139 -3.20 1.33 7.04
N ALA A 140 -2.37 1.32 6.00
CA ALA A 140 -1.54 2.44 5.60
C ALA A 140 -2.37 3.70 5.29
N GLN A 141 -3.61 3.53 4.80
CA GLN A 141 -4.56 4.63 4.60
C GLN A 141 -4.99 5.25 5.92
N CYS A 142 -5.32 4.43 6.93
CA CYS A 142 -5.64 4.92 8.27
C CYS A 142 -4.46 5.72 8.85
N VAL A 143 -3.23 5.22 8.70
CA VAL A 143 -2.02 5.89 9.18
C VAL A 143 -1.80 7.22 8.45
N ALA A 144 -1.89 7.23 7.11
CA ALA A 144 -1.70 8.44 6.31
C ALA A 144 -2.69 9.54 6.69
N ARG A 145 -3.98 9.21 6.79
CA ARG A 145 -5.04 10.16 7.17
C ARG A 145 -4.89 10.65 8.60
N ALA A 146 -4.64 9.73 9.55
CA ALA A 146 -4.43 10.10 10.94
C ALA A 146 -3.20 11.01 11.11
N ARG A 147 -2.09 10.72 10.42
CA ARG A 147 -0.90 11.59 10.42
C ARG A 147 -1.20 12.99 9.89
N SER A 148 -1.93 13.10 8.77
CA SER A 148 -2.30 14.41 8.20
C SER A 148 -3.13 15.24 9.18
N GLU A 149 -4.11 14.63 9.83
CA GLU A 149 -4.99 15.31 10.78
C GLU A 149 -4.24 15.67 12.07
N LEU A 150 -3.43 14.75 12.60
CA LEU A 150 -2.60 15.00 13.78
C LEU A 150 -1.59 16.12 13.56
N GLU A 151 -0.95 16.17 12.38
CA GLU A 151 -0.03 17.24 12.02
C GLU A 151 -0.76 18.59 12.00
N ARG A 152 -1.93 18.64 11.36
CA ARG A 152 -2.78 19.84 11.30
C ARG A 152 -3.23 20.30 12.69
N SER A 153 -3.57 19.37 13.59
CA SER A 153 -4.11 19.67 14.92
C SER A 153 -3.04 19.98 15.96
N TYR A 154 -1.89 19.30 15.91
CA TYR A 154 -0.90 19.31 16.99
C TYR A 154 0.51 19.68 16.55
N GLY A 155 0.83 19.66 15.25
CA GLY A 155 2.20 19.87 14.74
C GLY A 155 3.21 18.96 15.45
N GLU A 156 4.29 19.54 15.97
CA GLU A 156 5.32 18.82 16.75
C GLU A 156 4.91 18.50 18.20
N GLY A 157 3.69 18.89 18.60
CA GLY A 157 3.15 18.71 19.94
C GLY A 157 3.06 17.25 20.40
N SER A 158 2.81 17.05 21.69
CA SER A 158 2.67 15.70 22.28
C SER A 158 1.45 14.93 21.78
N GLY A 159 0.42 15.63 21.29
CA GLY A 159 -0.77 15.01 20.69
C GLY A 159 -0.47 14.26 19.37
N ASN A 160 0.57 14.66 18.63
CA ASN A 160 0.99 13.99 17.40
C ASN A 160 1.84 12.75 17.69
N TRP A 161 1.23 11.74 18.30
CA TRP A 161 1.91 10.53 18.73
C TRP A 161 2.38 9.68 17.54
N LEU A 162 1.63 9.65 16.43
CA LEU A 162 1.97 8.90 15.22
C LEU A 162 3.19 9.44 14.46
N ALA A 163 3.55 10.71 14.65
CA ALA A 163 4.81 11.26 14.13
C ALA A 163 6.03 10.75 14.92
N LYS A 164 5.84 10.41 16.19
CA LYS A 164 6.89 9.94 17.11
C LYS A 164 6.96 8.41 17.21
N ALA A 165 5.86 7.73 16.86
CA ALA A 165 5.79 6.28 16.85
C ALA A 165 6.39 5.70 15.56
N THR A 166 7.24 4.69 15.70
CA THR A 166 7.69 3.84 14.60
C THR A 166 6.95 2.51 14.66
N PRO A 167 6.46 1.99 13.51
CA PRO A 167 5.84 0.67 13.50
C PRO A 167 6.90 -0.38 13.86
N ARG A 168 6.51 -1.36 14.67
CA ARG A 168 7.30 -2.55 14.99
C ARG A 168 7.55 -3.37 13.73
N THR A 169 6.54 -3.48 12.86
CA THR A 169 6.63 -4.18 11.58
C THR A 169 5.59 -3.65 10.60
N VAL A 170 5.81 -3.92 9.32
CA VAL A 170 4.86 -3.67 8.23
C VAL A 170 4.55 -5.00 7.54
N VAL A 171 3.27 -5.32 7.35
CA VAL A 171 2.80 -6.56 6.71
C VAL A 171 2.18 -6.24 5.36
N GLY A 172 2.64 -6.91 4.30
CA GLY A 172 2.12 -6.79 2.93
C GLY A 172 2.19 -5.39 2.32
N HIS A 173 3.08 -4.53 2.82
CA HIS A 173 3.12 -3.08 2.51
C HIS A 173 1.82 -2.31 2.82
N VAL A 174 0.87 -2.94 3.53
CA VAL A 174 -0.45 -2.39 3.83
C VAL A 174 -0.62 -2.12 5.32
N PHE A 175 -0.22 -3.03 6.19
CA PHE A 175 -0.53 -2.93 7.62
C PHE A 175 0.69 -2.54 8.44
N GLU A 176 0.61 -1.41 9.11
CA GLU A 176 1.60 -0.95 10.07
C GLU A 176 1.19 -1.39 11.48
N ILE A 177 2.06 -2.13 12.16
CA ILE A 177 1.82 -2.64 13.51
C ILE A 177 2.61 -1.83 14.52
N TYR A 178 1.92 -1.19 15.45
CA TYR A 178 2.50 -0.35 16.49
C TYR A 178 2.32 -0.98 17.88
N GLU A 179 3.34 -0.81 18.72
CA GLU A 179 3.26 -1.09 20.15
C GLU A 179 3.35 0.20 20.93
N VAL A 180 2.24 0.59 21.57
CA VAL A 180 2.19 1.76 22.44
C VAL A 180 2.40 1.31 23.87
N ARG A 181 3.34 1.95 24.57
CA ARG A 181 3.69 1.68 25.98
C ARG A 181 3.30 2.85 26.86
#